data_AF-A0A818PH95-F1
#
_entry.id   AF-A0A818PH95-F1
#
_cell.length_a   1.000
_cell.length_b   1.000
_cell.length_c   1.000
_cell.angle_alpha   90.00
_cell.angle_beta   90.00
_cell.angle_gamma   90.00
#
_symmetry.space_group_name_H-M   'P 1'
#
loop_
_entity.id
_entity.type
_entity.pdbx_description
1 polymer ?
#
loop_
_entity_poly.entity_id
_entity_poly.type
_entity_poly.pdbx_seq_one_letter_code
_entity_poly.pdbx_strand_id
1 'polypeptide(L)'
;MVVEKDVETAYRSNIDVSKLTPFRAPYRLYITPFEEIVAHQYRGEGTHDTPFIVDWIPNDPENPRTWRKVYKWLLTVFVSLATLSVAFCSSAYVGNFEGVMKEFGSSVEVTTLGISLFVLGFSLGPLLWAPFSEMFGRRIIFIITYLALVAFNVGSAGSQNIWTLLILRFLAGAFGSSPLTNACSISGESH
;
A
#
# COMPACT_ATOMS: atom_id res chain seq x y z
N MET A 1 -7.83 -17.90 1.57
CA MET A 1 -7.26 -19.15 1.02
C MET A 1 -6.03 -19.65 1.80
N VAL A 2 -5.20 -18.79 2.42
CA VAL A 2 -4.09 -19.26 3.30
C VAL A 2 -4.63 -19.83 4.63
N VAL A 3 -5.65 -19.22 5.22
CA VAL A 3 -6.21 -19.62 6.53
C VAL A 3 -6.85 -21.01 6.53
N GLU A 4 -7.47 -21.43 5.43
CA GLU A 4 -8.30 -22.64 5.37
C GLU A 4 -7.47 -23.93 5.46
N LYS A 5 -6.30 -23.97 4.80
CA LYS A 5 -5.37 -25.10 4.92
C LYS A 5 -4.77 -25.22 6.32
N ASP A 6 -4.53 -24.08 6.98
CA ASP A 6 -3.95 -24.07 8.33
C ASP A 6 -4.95 -24.53 9.40
N VAL A 7 -6.24 -24.19 9.25
CA VAL A 7 -7.31 -24.60 10.18
C VAL A 7 -7.60 -26.10 10.10
N GLU A 8 -7.74 -26.65 8.90
CA GLU A 8 -8.05 -28.09 8.73
C GLU A 8 -6.86 -28.97 9.16
N THR A 9 -5.63 -28.49 8.96
CA THR A 9 -4.41 -29.15 9.43
C THR A 9 -4.28 -29.07 10.96
N ALA A 10 -4.59 -27.92 11.57
CA ALA A 10 -4.56 -27.72 13.01
C ALA A 10 -5.59 -28.59 13.77
N TYR A 11 -6.81 -28.75 13.22
CA TYR A 11 -7.86 -29.57 13.81
C TYR A 11 -7.48 -31.07 13.84
N ARG A 12 -6.74 -31.56 12.83
CA ARG A 12 -6.29 -32.95 12.75
C ARG A 12 -5.06 -33.28 13.60
N SER A 13 -4.32 -32.28 14.07
CA SER A 13 -2.99 -32.46 14.69
C SER A 13 -2.92 -32.08 16.17
N ASN A 14 -4.08 -31.79 16.81
CA ASN A 14 -4.16 -31.40 18.23
C ASN A 14 -3.25 -30.19 18.54
N ILE A 15 -3.10 -29.29 17.56
CA ILE A 15 -2.29 -28.08 17.69
C ILE A 15 -3.01 -27.09 18.58
N ASP A 16 -2.26 -26.53 19.52
CA ASP A 16 -2.70 -25.45 20.39
C ASP A 16 -3.04 -24.20 19.55
N VAL A 17 -4.33 -24.03 19.25
CA VAL A 17 -4.88 -22.97 18.38
C VAL A 17 -4.62 -21.57 18.90
N SER A 18 -4.39 -21.42 20.21
CA SER A 18 -4.03 -20.14 20.85
C SER A 18 -2.76 -19.53 20.23
N LYS A 19 -1.82 -20.38 19.78
CA LYS A 19 -0.53 -19.98 19.19
C LYS A 19 -0.62 -19.57 17.73
N LEU A 20 -1.75 -19.83 17.07
CA LEU A 20 -2.01 -19.38 15.69
C LEU A 20 -2.48 -17.92 15.66
N THR A 21 -2.70 -17.29 16.82
CA THR A 21 -2.97 -15.85 16.87
C THR A 21 -1.80 -15.06 16.28
N PRO A 22 -2.05 -14.22 15.25
CA PRO A 22 -1.01 -13.38 14.68
C PRO A 22 -0.48 -12.40 15.74
N PHE A 23 0.83 -12.14 15.71
CA PHE A 23 1.51 -11.30 16.70
C PHE A 23 0.88 -9.90 16.81
N ARG A 24 0.77 -9.39 18.05
CA ARG A 24 0.34 -8.00 18.35
C ARG A 24 1.37 -7.00 17.85
N ALA A 25 1.21 -6.59 16.61
CA ALA A 25 1.96 -5.48 16.06
C ALA A 25 1.39 -4.13 16.56
N PRO A 26 2.24 -3.11 16.81
CA PRO A 26 1.79 -1.79 17.28
C PRO A 26 0.85 -1.08 16.29
N TYR A 27 0.85 -1.52 15.02
CA TYR A 27 0.02 -1.00 13.94
C TYR A 27 -1.28 -1.78 13.72
N ARG A 28 -1.52 -2.86 14.47
CA ARG A 28 -2.76 -3.64 14.43
C ARG A 28 -3.55 -3.36 15.72
N LEU A 29 -4.44 -2.36 15.64
CA LEU A 29 -5.20 -1.84 16.79
C LEU A 29 -6.13 -2.88 17.42
N TYR A 30 -6.63 -3.82 16.62
CA TYR A 30 -7.55 -4.87 17.03
C TYR A 30 -7.04 -6.20 16.52
N ILE A 31 -7.03 -7.21 17.38
CA ILE A 31 -6.70 -8.59 17.03
C ILE A 31 -7.78 -9.48 17.59
N THR A 32 -8.41 -10.23 16.70
CA THR A 32 -9.39 -11.25 17.07
C THR A 32 -8.63 -12.53 17.40
N PRO A 33 -8.75 -13.08 18.62
CA PRO A 33 -8.11 -14.33 18.98
C PRO A 33 -8.53 -15.44 18.01
N PHE A 34 -7.58 -16.28 17.61
CA PHE A 34 -7.82 -17.35 16.64
C PHE A 34 -8.78 -18.41 17.20
N GLU A 35 -8.84 -18.55 18.53
CA GLU A 35 -9.84 -19.35 19.23
C GLU A 35 -11.27 -18.90 18.92
N GLU A 36 -11.52 -17.60 18.87
CA GLU A 36 -12.84 -17.02 18.59
C GLU A 36 -13.22 -17.21 17.11
N ILE A 37 -12.23 -17.13 16.22
CA ILE A 37 -12.37 -17.41 14.78
C ILE A 37 -12.75 -18.88 14.55
N VAL A 38 -12.04 -19.81 15.18
CA VAL A 38 -12.31 -21.25 15.02
C VAL A 38 -13.62 -21.68 15.72
N ALA A 39 -13.98 -21.04 16.82
CA ALA A 39 -15.23 -21.30 17.52
C ALA A 39 -16.48 -20.78 16.77
N HIS A 40 -16.29 -19.86 15.81
CA HIS A 40 -17.40 -19.31 15.05
C HIS A 40 -17.91 -20.29 13.99
N GLN A 41 -19.23 -20.51 13.94
CA GLN A 41 -19.84 -21.35 12.93
C GLN A 41 -20.04 -20.55 11.64
N TYR A 42 -19.15 -20.79 10.67
CA TYR A 42 -19.26 -20.21 9.34
C TYR A 42 -20.42 -20.80 8.55
N ARG A 43 -21.01 -19.99 7.67
CA ARG A 43 -22.10 -20.42 6.79
C ARG A 43 -21.54 -21.35 5.71
N GLY A 44 -22.03 -22.59 5.67
CA GLY A 44 -21.54 -23.65 4.77
C GLY A 44 -21.32 -24.94 5.54
N GLU A 45 -21.15 -26.06 4.83
CA GLU A 45 -20.92 -27.38 5.45
C GLU A 45 -19.50 -27.90 5.18
N GLY A 46 -18.66 -27.11 4.50
CA GLY A 46 -17.31 -27.52 4.13
C GLY A 46 -17.25 -28.57 3.03
N THR A 47 -18.38 -28.81 2.35
CA THR A 47 -18.47 -29.74 1.21
C THR A 47 -18.17 -28.99 -0.09
N HIS A 48 -17.72 -29.70 -1.15
CA HIS A 48 -17.45 -29.10 -2.46
C HIS A 48 -18.63 -28.30 -3.04
N ASP A 49 -19.85 -28.72 -2.75
CA ASP A 49 -21.08 -28.05 -3.20
C ASP A 49 -21.53 -26.89 -2.28
N THR A 50 -21.05 -26.86 -1.03
CA THR A 50 -21.40 -25.86 0.01
C THR A 50 -20.17 -25.47 0.86
N PRO A 51 -19.18 -24.78 0.25
CA PRO A 51 -17.95 -24.40 0.94
C PRO A 51 -18.24 -23.43 2.10
N PHE A 52 -17.34 -23.39 3.09
CA PHE A 52 -17.42 -22.40 4.15
C PHE A 52 -17.23 -21.00 3.56
N ILE A 53 -18.25 -20.15 3.74
CA ILE A 53 -18.15 -18.73 3.39
C ILE A 53 -17.38 -18.05 4.52
N VAL A 54 -16.15 -17.66 4.21
CA VAL A 54 -15.31 -16.87 5.13
C VAL A 54 -15.94 -15.48 5.25
N ASP A 55 -16.61 -15.25 6.37
CA ASP A 55 -17.20 -13.96 6.73
C ASP A 55 -16.62 -13.49 8.07
N TRP A 56 -16.81 -12.21 8.39
CA TRP A 56 -16.37 -11.65 9.66
C TRP A 56 -17.31 -12.11 10.79
N ILE A 57 -16.76 -12.28 11.99
CA ILE A 57 -17.56 -12.56 13.19
C ILE A 57 -18.48 -11.34 13.46
N PRO A 58 -19.69 -11.53 14.00
CA PRO A 58 -20.54 -10.42 14.41
C PRO A 58 -19.80 -9.49 15.38
N ASN A 59 -19.73 -8.18 15.07
CA ASN A 59 -18.96 -7.17 15.80
C ASN A 59 -17.45 -7.40 15.88
N ASP A 60 -16.86 -8.09 14.90
CA ASP A 60 -15.41 -8.24 14.83
C ASP A 60 -14.72 -6.86 14.77
N PRO A 61 -13.80 -6.54 15.70
CA PRO A 61 -13.08 -5.28 15.71
C PRO A 61 -12.00 -5.21 14.61
N GLU A 62 -11.59 -6.32 14.02
CA GLU A 62 -10.77 -6.35 12.79
C GLU A 62 -11.58 -5.99 11.54
N ASN A 63 -12.92 -6.12 11.57
CA ASN A 63 -13.77 -5.79 10.42
C ASN A 63 -13.65 -4.28 10.09
N PRO A 64 -13.19 -3.92 8.88
CA PRO A 64 -13.06 -2.54 8.44
C PRO A 64 -14.38 -1.75 8.52
N ARG A 65 -15.54 -2.42 8.50
CA ARG A 65 -16.86 -1.81 8.64
C ARG A 65 -17.10 -1.25 10.06
N THR A 66 -16.63 -1.96 11.09
CA THR A 66 -16.80 -1.62 12.52
C THR A 66 -15.89 -0.48 12.98
N TRP A 67 -14.85 -0.13 12.22
CA TRP A 67 -13.90 0.91 12.62
C TRP A 67 -14.57 2.29 12.79
N ARG A 68 -14.11 3.04 13.80
CA ARG A 68 -14.58 4.42 14.06
C ARG A 68 -14.43 5.27 12.79
N LYS A 69 -15.50 6.00 12.43
CA LYS A 69 -15.52 6.87 11.23
C LYS A 69 -14.31 7.82 11.18
N VAL A 70 -13.89 8.37 12.33
CA VAL A 70 -12.71 9.24 12.44
C VAL A 70 -11.43 8.54 11.97
N TYR A 71 -11.23 7.26 12.31
CA TYR A 71 -10.06 6.51 11.88
C TYR A 71 -10.06 6.29 10.36
N LYS A 72 -11.23 5.97 9.79
CA LYS A 72 -11.39 5.86 8.32
C LYS A 72 -11.07 7.19 7.63
N TRP A 73 -11.65 8.29 8.13
CA TRP A 73 -11.39 9.64 7.62
C TRP A 73 -9.92 10.04 7.71
N LEU A 74 -9.25 9.75 8.83
CA LEU A 74 -7.81 10.02 8.97
C LEU A 74 -6.99 9.24 7.93
N LEU A 75 -7.28 7.95 7.72
CA LEU A 75 -6.63 7.15 6.69
C LEU A 75 -6.87 7.72 5.29
N THR A 76 -8.10 8.14 4.98
CA THR A 76 -8.43 8.81 3.72
C THR A 76 -7.62 10.08 3.54
N VAL A 77 -7.57 10.95 4.55
CA VAL A 77 -6.79 12.20 4.51
C VAL A 77 -5.30 11.94 4.28
N PHE A 78 -4.72 10.92 4.94
CA PHE A 78 -3.32 10.54 4.71
C PHE A 78 -3.06 10.09 3.27
N VAL A 79 -3.92 9.24 2.71
CA VAL A 79 -3.78 8.76 1.33
C VAL A 79 -3.99 9.89 0.32
N SER A 80 -4.96 10.78 0.57
CA SER A 80 -5.19 11.99 -0.23
C SER A 80 -3.98 12.92 -0.19
N LEU A 81 -3.40 13.16 0.99
CA LEU A 81 -2.21 14.01 1.15
C LEU A 81 -0.99 13.39 0.46
N ALA A 82 -0.83 12.07 0.53
CA ALA A 82 0.24 11.36 -0.20
C ALA A 82 0.08 11.53 -1.72
N THR A 83 -1.13 11.35 -2.23
CA THR A 83 -1.44 11.55 -3.66
C THR A 83 -1.22 12.99 -4.08
N LEU A 84 -1.65 13.95 -3.26
CA LEU A 84 -1.41 15.37 -3.48
C LEU A 84 0.09 15.69 -3.50
N SER A 85 0.87 15.08 -2.61
CA SER A 85 2.33 15.26 -2.56
C SER A 85 2.99 14.79 -3.86
N VAL A 86 2.58 13.62 -4.38
CA VAL A 86 3.08 13.09 -5.67
C VAL A 86 2.73 14.02 -6.82
N ALA A 87 1.48 14.47 -6.89
CA ALA A 87 1.03 15.42 -7.90
C ALA A 87 1.80 16.75 -7.80
N PHE A 88 1.98 17.28 -6.60
CA PHE A 88 2.74 18.49 -6.33
C PHE A 88 4.21 18.35 -6.74
N CYS A 89 4.87 17.22 -6.46
CA CYS A 89 6.26 16.98 -6.88
C CYS A 89 6.42 16.96 -8.41
N SER A 90 5.41 16.50 -9.14
CA SER A 90 5.37 16.55 -10.60
C SER A 90 5.20 18.00 -11.09
N SER A 91 4.21 18.72 -10.57
CA SER A 91 3.96 20.11 -10.92
C SER A 91 5.13 21.05 -10.57
N ALA A 92 5.77 20.86 -9.43
CA ALA A 92 6.92 21.65 -8.99
C ALA A 92 8.10 21.51 -9.97
N TYR A 93 8.32 20.33 -10.53
CA TYR A 93 9.37 20.12 -11.54
C TYR A 93 9.08 20.89 -12.82
N VAL A 94 7.84 20.83 -13.30
CA VAL A 94 7.41 21.61 -14.49
C VAL A 94 7.52 23.11 -14.22
N GLY A 95 7.15 23.56 -13.01
CA GLY A 95 7.30 24.96 -12.60
C GLY A 95 8.74 25.44 -12.58
N ASN A 96 9.71 24.54 -12.31
CA ASN A 96 11.14 24.83 -12.32
C ASN A 96 11.86 24.37 -13.60
N PHE A 97 11.14 24.14 -14.70
CA PHE A 97 11.70 23.56 -15.92
C PHE A 97 12.89 24.38 -16.46
N GLU A 98 12.73 25.71 -16.55
CA GLU A 98 13.82 26.61 -16.98
C GLU A 98 15.00 26.64 -16.00
N GLY A 99 14.72 26.51 -14.70
CA GLY A 99 15.75 26.48 -13.67
C GLY A 99 16.63 25.24 -13.80
N VAL A 100 16.01 24.06 -13.96
CA VAL A 100 16.72 22.79 -14.18
C VAL A 100 17.57 22.86 -15.46
N MET A 101 17.03 23.41 -16.55
CA MET A 101 17.78 23.58 -17.80
C MET A 101 19.02 24.47 -17.62
N LYS A 102 18.88 25.61 -16.93
CA LYS A 102 20.00 26.54 -16.70
C LYS A 102 21.04 25.96 -15.76
N GLU A 103 20.62 25.24 -14.73
CA GLU A 103 21.52 24.70 -13.70
C GLU A 103 22.36 23.53 -14.22
N PHE A 104 21.76 22.64 -15.02
CA PHE A 104 22.49 21.49 -15.58
C PHE A 104 22.99 21.69 -17.02
N GLY A 105 22.70 22.84 -17.63
CA GLY A 105 23.02 23.10 -19.04
C GLY A 105 22.39 22.09 -20.00
N SER A 106 21.23 21.53 -19.62
CA SER A 106 20.57 20.45 -20.36
C SER A 106 19.66 20.96 -21.48
N SER A 107 19.50 20.17 -22.54
CA SER A 107 18.56 20.48 -23.60
C SER A 107 17.11 20.30 -23.15
N VAL A 108 16.18 20.85 -23.94
CA VAL A 108 14.73 20.69 -23.70
C VAL A 108 14.33 19.21 -23.74
N GLU A 109 14.93 18.42 -24.64
CA GLU A 109 14.61 16.99 -24.74
C GLU A 109 14.98 16.26 -23.45
N VAL A 110 16.19 16.49 -22.92
CA VAL A 110 16.67 15.83 -21.71
C VAL A 110 15.85 16.24 -20.47
N THR A 111 15.48 17.51 -20.38
CA THR A 111 14.67 18.00 -19.25
C THR A 111 13.25 17.44 -19.28
N THR A 112 12.68 17.28 -20.48
CA THR A 112 11.37 16.65 -20.71
C THR A 112 11.41 15.16 -20.37
N LEU A 113 12.52 14.47 -20.65
CA LEU A 113 12.71 13.07 -20.23
C LEU A 113 12.53 12.88 -18.72
N GLY A 114 12.85 13.89 -17.89
CA GLY A 114 12.62 13.82 -16.45
C GLY A 114 11.15 13.69 -16.05
N ILE A 115 10.25 14.32 -16.79
CA ILE A 115 8.80 14.21 -16.58
C ILE A 115 8.33 12.84 -17.09
N SER A 116 8.75 12.47 -18.30
CA SER A 116 8.38 11.19 -18.92
C SER A 116 8.82 9.99 -18.08
N LEU A 117 10.05 10.01 -17.54
CA LEU A 117 10.57 8.96 -16.66
C LEU A 117 9.83 8.88 -15.34
N PHE A 118 9.40 10.01 -14.78
CA PHE A 118 8.56 10.01 -13.58
C PHE A 118 7.22 9.31 -13.85
N VAL A 119 6.56 9.64 -14.97
CA VAL A 119 5.29 9.00 -15.37
C VAL A 119 5.48 7.52 -15.71
N LEU A 120 6.59 7.16 -16.36
CA LEU A 120 6.92 5.78 -16.71
C LEU A 120 7.19 4.95 -15.45
N GLY A 121 7.96 5.48 -14.49
CA GLY A 121 8.12 4.89 -13.17
C GLY A 121 6.78 4.70 -12.46
N PHE A 122 5.94 5.73 -12.45
CA PHE A 122 4.60 5.66 -11.85
C PHE A 122 3.70 4.60 -12.49
N SER A 123 3.86 4.35 -13.79
CA SER A 123 3.11 3.33 -14.54
C SER A 123 3.64 1.92 -14.27
N LEU A 124 4.95 1.76 -14.08
CA LEU A 124 5.58 0.46 -13.78
C LEU A 124 5.52 0.08 -12.31
N GLY A 125 5.47 1.05 -11.40
CA GLY A 125 5.47 0.82 -9.96
C GLY A 125 4.39 -0.16 -9.49
N PRO A 126 3.10 -0.03 -9.90
CA PRO A 126 2.05 -0.94 -9.47
C PRO A 126 2.30 -2.40 -9.82
N LEU A 127 3.02 -2.69 -10.92
CA LEU A 127 3.39 -4.06 -11.31
C LEU A 127 4.31 -4.71 -10.27
N LEU A 128 5.19 -3.93 -9.64
CA LEU A 128 6.07 -4.40 -8.57
C LEU A 128 5.38 -4.38 -7.21
N TRP A 129 4.61 -3.33 -6.91
CA TRP A 129 3.99 -3.16 -5.59
C TRP A 129 2.79 -4.06 -5.34
N ALA A 130 2.08 -4.51 -6.38
CA ALA A 130 0.96 -5.44 -6.23
C ALA A 130 1.35 -6.74 -5.49
N PRO A 131 2.30 -7.56 -5.97
CA PRO A 131 2.69 -8.78 -5.27
C PRO A 131 3.35 -8.51 -3.91
N PHE A 132 4.12 -7.43 -3.80
CA PHE A 132 4.73 -7.03 -2.52
C PHE A 132 3.69 -6.66 -1.46
N SER A 133 2.58 -6.04 -1.86
CA SER A 133 1.50 -5.67 -0.95
C SER A 133 0.74 -6.86 -0.38
N GLU A 134 0.73 -7.98 -1.11
CA GLU A 134 0.14 -9.24 -0.66
C GLU A 134 1.04 -9.98 0.32
N MET A 135 2.36 -9.97 0.09
CA MET A 135 3.32 -10.65 0.96
C MET A 135 3.61 -9.93 2.27
N PHE A 136 3.83 -8.61 2.23
CA PHE A 136 4.28 -7.83 3.39
C PHE A 136 3.15 -7.02 4.04
N GLY A 137 1.96 -7.04 3.45
CA GLY A 137 0.80 -6.28 3.91
C GLY A 137 0.77 -4.85 3.36
N ARG A 138 -0.43 -4.41 2.97
CA ARG A 138 -0.68 -3.14 2.27
C ARG A 138 -0.13 -1.93 3.02
N ARG A 139 -0.30 -1.88 4.35
CA ARG A 139 0.08 -0.71 5.18
C ARG A 139 1.60 -0.51 5.30
N ILE A 140 2.39 -1.58 5.38
CA ILE A 140 3.85 -1.48 5.51
C ILE A 140 4.45 -1.00 4.18
N ILE A 141 4.00 -1.58 3.07
CA ILE A 141 4.41 -1.15 1.73
C ILE A 141 4.14 0.33 1.53
N PHE A 142 2.98 0.84 1.94
CA PHE A 142 2.65 2.26 1.90
C PHE A 142 3.65 3.18 2.61
N ILE A 143 4.04 2.82 3.84
CA ILE A 143 4.94 3.66 4.64
C ILE A 143 6.32 3.65 3.98
N ILE A 144 6.80 2.48 3.57
CA ILE A 144 8.10 2.33 2.92
C ILE A 144 8.14 3.10 1.59
N THR A 145 7.10 2.96 0.75
CA THR A 145 7.04 3.63 -0.54
C THR A 145 6.93 5.13 -0.41
N TYR A 146 6.17 5.63 0.58
CA TYR A 146 6.08 7.06 0.86
C TYR A 146 7.40 7.64 1.39
N LEU A 147 8.07 6.94 2.31
CA LEU A 147 9.40 7.36 2.80
C LEU A 147 10.44 7.34 1.68
N ALA A 148 10.41 6.32 0.82
CA ALA A 148 11.28 6.24 -0.35
C ALA A 148 11.01 7.38 -1.33
N LEU A 149 9.74 7.69 -1.62
CA LEU A 149 9.35 8.84 -2.44
C LEU A 149 9.95 10.14 -1.89
N VAL A 150 9.81 10.39 -0.58
CA VAL A 150 10.36 11.60 0.06
C VAL A 150 11.89 11.60 -0.05
N ALA A 151 12.55 10.48 0.27
CA ALA A 151 14.01 10.37 0.19
C ALA A 151 14.54 10.62 -1.23
N PHE A 152 13.91 10.06 -2.26
CA PHE A 152 14.31 10.27 -3.65
C PHE A 152 14.00 11.69 -4.14
N ASN A 153 12.94 12.34 -3.67
CA ASN A 153 12.69 13.76 -3.98
C ASN A 153 13.73 14.67 -3.32
N VAL A 154 14.09 14.42 -2.05
CA VAL A 154 15.17 15.15 -1.36
C VAL A 154 16.51 14.92 -2.07
N GLY A 155 16.80 13.68 -2.46
CA GLY A 155 17.98 13.36 -3.27
C GLY A 155 17.98 14.07 -4.63
N SER A 156 16.80 14.23 -5.26
CA SER A 156 16.67 14.96 -6.52
C SER A 156 16.98 16.45 -6.34
N ALA A 157 16.65 17.04 -5.19
CA ALA A 157 17.00 18.42 -4.87
C ALA A 157 18.52 18.61 -4.65
N GLY A 158 19.23 17.57 -4.22
CA GLY A 158 20.68 17.57 -4.03
C GLY A 158 21.48 17.05 -5.23
N SER A 159 20.85 16.75 -6.37
CA SER A 159 21.54 16.17 -7.51
C SER A 159 22.47 17.18 -8.18
N GLN A 160 23.72 16.80 -8.44
CA GLN A 160 24.69 17.64 -9.16
C GLN A 160 24.81 17.31 -10.65
N ASN A 161 24.08 16.29 -11.12
CA ASN A 161 24.08 15.86 -12.51
C ASN A 161 22.66 15.60 -12.99
N ILE A 162 22.37 15.94 -14.26
CA ILE A 162 21.07 15.68 -14.88
C ILE A 162 20.72 14.19 -14.89
N TRP A 163 21.70 13.30 -15.14
CA TRP A 163 21.50 11.85 -15.12
C TRP A 163 21.04 11.34 -13.76
N THR A 164 21.64 11.85 -12.68
CA THR A 164 21.24 11.52 -11.32
C THR A 164 19.83 12.01 -11.04
N LEU A 165 19.50 13.23 -11.47
CA LEU A 165 18.14 13.76 -11.38
C LEU A 165 17.14 12.85 -12.11
N LEU A 166 17.40 12.44 -13.35
CA LEU A 166 16.53 11.57 -14.15
C LEU A 166 16.27 10.21 -13.46
N ILE A 167 17.32 9.57 -12.94
CA ILE A 167 17.21 8.29 -12.23
C ILE A 167 16.38 8.44 -10.95
N LEU A 168 16.67 9.48 -10.16
CA LEU A 168 15.93 9.74 -8.93
C LEU A 168 14.47 10.08 -9.19
N ARG A 169 14.16 10.77 -10.29
CA ARG A 169 12.77 11.02 -10.73
C ARG A 169 12.05 9.74 -11.15
N PHE A 170 12.71 8.85 -11.88
CA PHE A 170 12.14 7.54 -12.21
C PHE A 170 11.81 6.73 -10.95
N LEU A 171 12.75 6.66 -10.00
CA LEU A 171 12.54 5.97 -8.73
C LEU A 171 11.42 6.65 -7.93
N ALA A 172 11.44 7.97 -7.77
CA ALA A 172 10.38 8.72 -7.09
C ALA A 172 8.99 8.40 -7.69
N GLY A 173 8.86 8.37 -9.02
CA GLY A 173 7.63 7.95 -9.70
C GLY A 173 7.24 6.50 -9.39
N ALA A 174 8.19 5.57 -9.46
CA ALA A 174 7.97 4.14 -9.19
C ALA A 174 7.45 3.89 -7.77
N PHE A 175 8.09 4.48 -6.75
CA PHE A 175 7.64 4.36 -5.36
C PHE A 175 6.35 5.17 -5.10
N GLY A 176 6.15 6.30 -5.78
CA GLY A 176 4.98 7.18 -5.63
C GLY A 176 3.64 6.61 -6.13
N SER A 177 3.64 5.45 -6.80
CA SER A 177 2.43 4.82 -7.36
C SER A 177 1.57 4.02 -6.35
N SER A 178 2.16 3.66 -5.20
CA SER A 178 1.52 2.88 -4.14
C SER A 178 0.20 3.45 -3.55
N PRO A 179 0.02 4.78 -3.42
CA PRO A 179 -1.20 5.35 -2.84
C PRO A 179 -2.47 5.14 -3.66
N LEU A 180 -2.35 5.10 -4.99
CA LEU A 180 -3.51 5.05 -5.88
C LEU A 180 -4.26 3.71 -5.80
N THR A 181 -3.52 2.60 -5.68
CA THR A 181 -4.09 1.25 -5.57
C THR A 181 -4.99 1.08 -4.35
N ASN A 182 -4.75 1.86 -3.29
CA ASN A 182 -5.40 1.68 -2.00
C ASN A 182 -6.45 2.75 -1.70
N ALA A 183 -6.35 3.94 -2.33
CA ALA A 183 -7.41 4.95 -2.28
C ALA A 183 -8.75 4.39 -2.78
N CYS A 184 -8.73 3.54 -3.82
CA CYS A 184 -9.93 2.87 -4.32
C CYS A 184 -10.54 1.88 -3.30
N SER A 185 -9.67 1.18 -2.55
CA SER A 185 -10.10 0.14 -1.61
C SER A 185 -10.81 0.68 -0.36
N ILE A 186 -10.56 1.93 0.03
CA ILE A 186 -11.17 2.52 1.25
C ILE A 186 -12.56 3.13 0.99
N SER A 187 -12.88 3.44 -0.27
CA SER A 187 -14.16 4.06 -0.67
C SER A 187 -15.22 3.05 -1.13
N GLY A 188 -14.86 1.78 -1.33
CA GLY A 188 -15.71 0.76 -1.94
C GLY A 188 -16.83 0.16 -1.07
N GLU A 189 -16.95 0.52 0.22
CA GLU A 189 -17.92 -0.10 1.13
C GLU A 189 -18.82 0.92 1.86
N SER A 190 -19.52 1.76 1.09
CA SER A 190 -20.57 2.61 1.64
C SER A 190 -21.88 2.53 0.84
N HIS A 191 -22.30 1.34 0.43
CA HIS A 191 -23.68 1.07 0.00
C HIS A 191 -24.11 -0.33 0.43
#